data_AF-A0A7W7Q8V0-F1
#
_entry.id   AF-A0A7W7Q8V0-F1
#
_cell.length_a   1.000
_cell.length_b   1.000
_cell.length_c   1.000
_cell.angle_alpha   90.00
_cell.angle_beta   90.00
_cell.angle_gamma   90.00
#
_symmetry.space_group_name_H-M   'P 1'
#
loop_
_entity.id
_entity.type
_entity.pdbx_description
1 polymer ?
#
loop_
_entity_poly.entity_id
_entity_poly.type
_entity_poly.pdbx_seq_one_letter_code
_entity_poly.pdbx_strand_id
1 'polypeptide(L)'
;MGEVDLTTAPLLSAQLELAEAVVVPPAPVILDLTRVTFFESAGVNVLLDHHGRCTELGTRLQVVGSRSVTRVLALVGVDKVIQVVSSQPGPPSESPSLA
;
A
#
# COMPACT_ATOMS: atom_id res chain seq x y z
N MET A 1 -14.75 -1.60 -9.11
CA MET A 1 -14.48 -1.44 -7.67
C MET A 1 -13.84 -2.73 -7.21
N GLY A 2 -12.79 -2.66 -6.41
CA GLY A 2 -12.03 -3.83 -5.96
C GLY A 2 -11.95 -3.89 -4.43
N GLU A 3 -11.78 -5.09 -3.91
CA GLU A 3 -11.68 -5.38 -2.48
C GLU A 3 -10.45 -6.26 -2.24
N VAL A 4 -9.84 -6.10 -1.06
CA VAL A 4 -8.78 -6.98 -0.57
C VAL A 4 -9.24 -7.56 0.77
N ASP A 5 -9.66 -8.80 0.73
CA ASP A 5 -10.22 -9.59 1.83
C ASP A 5 -9.55 -10.97 1.89
N LEU A 6 -10.06 -11.87 2.73
CA LEU A 6 -9.53 -13.24 2.83
C LEU A 6 -9.55 -14.03 1.51
N THR A 7 -10.47 -13.72 0.60
CA THR A 7 -10.64 -14.46 -0.67
C THR A 7 -9.71 -13.94 -1.77
N THR A 8 -9.39 -12.66 -1.73
CA THR A 8 -8.60 -11.95 -2.75
C THR A 8 -7.15 -11.68 -2.31
N ALA A 9 -6.85 -11.74 -1.02
CA ALA A 9 -5.49 -11.61 -0.48
C ALA A 9 -4.48 -12.61 -1.10
N PRO A 10 -4.81 -13.90 -1.34
CA PRO A 10 -3.88 -14.81 -2.01
C PRO A 10 -3.53 -14.37 -3.44
N LEU A 11 -4.50 -13.78 -4.16
CA LEU A 11 -4.25 -13.26 -5.50
C LEU A 11 -3.32 -12.05 -5.46
N LEU A 12 -3.53 -11.13 -4.51
CA LEU A 12 -2.65 -9.99 -4.30
C LEU A 12 -1.22 -10.42 -3.99
N SER A 13 -1.05 -11.41 -3.11
CA SER A 13 0.26 -11.98 -2.76
C SER A 13 0.97 -12.54 -4.00
N ALA A 14 0.28 -13.37 -4.79
CA ALA A 14 0.86 -13.93 -6.03
C ALA A 14 1.30 -12.83 -7.03
N GLN A 15 0.57 -11.72 -7.14
CA GLN A 15 0.99 -10.60 -7.99
C GLN A 15 2.24 -9.88 -7.45
N LEU A 16 2.36 -9.73 -6.13
CA LEU A 16 3.56 -9.17 -5.51
C LEU A 16 4.77 -10.09 -5.69
N GLU A 17 4.61 -11.41 -5.56
CA GLU A 17 5.68 -12.39 -5.82
C GLU A 17 6.21 -12.27 -7.25
N LEU A 18 5.32 -12.09 -8.24
CA LEU A 18 5.73 -11.89 -9.63
C LEU A 18 6.49 -10.58 -9.82
N ALA A 19 6.06 -9.50 -9.18
CA ALA A 19 6.75 -8.21 -9.24
C ALA A 19 8.14 -8.28 -8.59
N GLU A 20 8.24 -8.94 -7.44
CA GLU A 20 9.51 -9.20 -6.73
C GLU A 20 10.48 -10.04 -7.56
N ALA A 21 9.98 -11.00 -8.35
CA ALA A 21 10.83 -11.87 -9.17
C ALA A 21 11.51 -11.13 -10.34
N VAL A 22 10.96 -9.99 -10.77
CA VAL A 22 11.47 -9.23 -11.93
C VAL A 22 12.07 -7.88 -11.54
N VAL A 23 11.92 -7.44 -10.30
CA VAL A 23 12.46 -6.16 -9.84
C VAL A 23 13.99 -6.22 -9.76
N VAL A 24 14.64 -5.14 -10.20
CA VAL A 24 16.10 -4.99 -10.09
C VAL A 24 16.39 -3.90 -9.05
N PRO A 25 17.01 -4.22 -7.91
CA PRO A 25 17.39 -3.23 -6.92
C PRO A 25 18.24 -2.09 -7.52
N PRO A 26 18.05 -0.83 -7.10
CA PRO A 26 17.21 -0.38 -5.99
C PRO A 26 15.80 0.05 -6.42
N ALA A 27 15.32 -0.33 -7.61
CA ALA A 27 14.00 0.06 -8.09
C ALA A 27 12.90 -0.50 -7.17
N PRO A 28 11.88 0.30 -6.78
CA PRO A 28 10.84 -0.15 -5.85
C PRO A 28 9.81 -1.05 -6.52
N VAL A 29 9.15 -1.89 -5.71
CA VAL A 29 7.88 -2.54 -6.08
C VAL A 29 6.74 -1.59 -5.70
N ILE A 30 5.96 -1.16 -6.68
CA ILE A 30 4.83 -0.25 -6.48
C ILE A 30 3.52 -1.04 -6.55
N LEU A 31 2.78 -1.02 -5.46
CA LEU A 31 1.44 -1.59 -5.38
C LEU A 31 0.38 -0.49 -5.51
N ASP A 32 -0.29 -0.46 -6.66
CA ASP A 32 -1.40 0.46 -6.94
C ASP A 32 -2.73 -0.13 -6.45
N LEU A 33 -3.25 0.45 -5.37
CA LEU A 33 -4.55 0.16 -4.75
C LEU A 33 -5.54 1.32 -4.94
N THR A 34 -5.35 2.18 -5.94
CA THR A 34 -6.18 3.38 -6.14
C THR A 34 -7.63 3.07 -6.48
N ARG A 35 -7.88 1.91 -7.11
CA ARG A 35 -9.21 1.41 -7.47
C ARG A 35 -9.83 0.48 -6.41
N VAL A 36 -9.09 0.21 -5.32
CA VAL A 36 -9.55 -0.62 -4.21
C VAL A 36 -10.30 0.27 -3.20
N THR A 37 -11.50 -0.14 -2.84
CA THR A 37 -12.40 0.62 -1.96
C THR A 37 -12.54 0.00 -0.57
N PHE A 38 -12.15 -1.27 -0.41
CA PHE A 38 -12.21 -2.02 0.84
C PHE A 38 -10.93 -2.83 1.05
N PHE A 39 -10.41 -2.82 2.27
CA PHE A 39 -9.14 -3.46 2.63
C PHE A 39 -9.22 -4.01 4.05
N GLU A 40 -9.07 -5.32 4.22
CA GLU A 40 -9.14 -6.02 5.51
C GLU A 40 -7.76 -6.40 6.07
N SER A 41 -7.75 -6.98 7.26
CA SER A 41 -6.55 -7.47 7.94
C SER A 41 -5.76 -8.51 7.13
N ALA A 42 -6.44 -9.33 6.31
CA ALA A 42 -5.78 -10.26 5.41
C ALA A 42 -4.83 -9.55 4.43
N GLY A 43 -5.28 -8.43 3.85
CA GLY A 43 -4.45 -7.59 3.00
C GLY A 43 -3.30 -6.92 3.75
N VAL A 44 -3.52 -6.52 5.01
CA VAL A 44 -2.46 -5.94 5.85
C VAL A 44 -1.31 -6.93 6.06
N ASN A 45 -1.62 -8.20 6.37
CA ASN A 45 -0.60 -9.22 6.55
C ASN A 45 0.22 -9.43 5.27
N VAL A 46 -0.44 -9.50 4.11
CA VAL A 46 0.23 -9.57 2.80
C VAL A 46 1.23 -8.41 2.63
N LEU A 47 0.83 -7.17 2.95
CA LEU A 47 1.75 -6.02 2.84
C LEU A 47 2.99 -6.16 3.73
N LEU A 48 2.82 -6.63 4.96
CA LEU A 48 3.92 -6.78 5.91
C LEU A 48 4.89 -7.89 5.49
N ASP A 49 4.37 -9.03 5.05
CA ASP A 49 5.18 -10.16 4.56
C ASP A 49 6.01 -9.74 3.35
N HIS A 50 5.38 -9.08 2.37
CA HIS A 50 6.05 -8.62 1.16
C HIS A 50 6.98 -7.42 1.41
N HIS A 51 6.73 -6.60 2.42
CA HIS A 51 7.69 -5.59 2.86
C HIS A 51 8.99 -6.22 3.37
N GLY A 52 8.90 -7.29 4.15
CA GLY A 52 10.06 -8.07 4.59
C GLY A 52 10.87 -8.62 3.41
N ARG A 53 10.18 -9.28 2.47
CA ARG A 53 10.80 -9.84 1.26
C ARG A 53 11.46 -8.77 0.38
N CYS A 54 10.79 -7.65 0.15
CA CYS A 54 11.37 -6.52 -0.58
C CYS A 54 12.63 -5.99 0.11
N THR A 55 12.64 -5.94 1.45
CA THR A 55 13.81 -5.52 2.23
C THR A 55 14.98 -6.51 2.06
N GLU A 56 14.72 -7.81 2.12
CA GLU A 56 15.72 -8.86 1.88
C GLU A 56 16.32 -8.81 0.47
N LEU A 57 15.50 -8.46 -0.53
CA LEU A 57 15.92 -8.26 -1.91
C LEU A 57 16.71 -6.94 -2.13
N GLY A 58 16.81 -6.06 -1.13
CA GLY A 58 17.45 -4.76 -1.27
C GLY A 58 16.63 -3.73 -2.04
N THR A 59 15.32 -3.96 -2.18
CA THR A 59 14.34 -3.02 -2.76
C THR A 59 13.42 -2.47 -1.65
N ARG A 60 12.34 -1.79 -2.04
CA ARG A 60 11.32 -1.21 -1.17
C ARG A 60 9.95 -1.48 -1.74
N LEU A 61 8.99 -1.78 -0.86
CA LEU A 61 7.57 -1.79 -1.20
C LEU A 61 6.99 -0.40 -0.98
N GLN A 62 6.27 0.11 -1.98
CA GLN A 62 5.52 1.37 -1.91
C GLN A 62 4.06 1.11 -2.28
N VAL A 63 3.12 1.70 -1.54
CA VAL A 63 1.68 1.56 -1.78
C VAL A 63 1.10 2.88 -2.24
N VAL A 64 0.35 2.87 -3.35
CA VAL A 64 -0.45 4.01 -3.80
C VAL A 64 -1.92 3.66 -3.57
N GLY A 65 -2.55 4.24 -2.54
CA GLY A 65 -3.88 3.86 -2.10
C GLY A 65 -4.99 4.85 -2.46
N SER A 66 -6.23 4.37 -2.48
CA SER A 66 -7.41 5.23 -2.32
C SER A 66 -7.49 5.78 -0.88
N ARG A 67 -8.33 6.79 -0.63
CA ARG A 67 -8.52 7.35 0.72
C ARG A 67 -8.97 6.30 1.75
N SER A 68 -9.81 5.35 1.34
CA SER A 68 -10.27 4.28 2.23
C SER A 68 -9.12 3.36 2.62
N VAL A 69 -8.29 2.95 1.65
CA VAL A 69 -7.13 2.10 1.88
C VAL A 69 -6.11 2.82 2.76
N THR A 70 -5.71 4.05 2.41
CA THR A 70 -4.70 4.77 3.19
C THR A 70 -5.16 5.03 4.62
N ARG A 71 -6.45 5.28 4.86
CA ARG A 71 -7.00 5.41 6.21
C ARG A 71 -6.90 4.11 7.02
N VAL A 72 -7.23 2.96 6.42
CA VAL A 72 -7.08 1.67 7.08
C VAL A 72 -5.63 1.42 7.44
N LEU A 73 -4.70 1.61 6.50
CA LEU A 73 -3.26 1.41 6.72
C LEU A 73 -2.69 2.33 7.80
N ALA A 74 -3.15 3.58 7.87
CA ALA A 74 -2.77 4.51 8.93
C ALA A 74 -3.32 4.10 10.31
N LEU A 75 -4.56 3.60 10.38
CA LEU A 75 -5.16 3.14 11.63
C LEU A 75 -4.41 1.95 12.24
N VAL A 76 -3.93 1.02 11.41
CA VAL A 76 -3.13 -0.12 11.86
C VAL A 76 -1.62 0.20 11.98
N GLY A 77 -1.19 1.39 11.56
CA GLY A 77 0.19 1.85 11.64
C GLY A 77 1.15 1.27 10.59
N VAL A 78 0.62 0.71 9.50
CA VAL A 78 1.42 0.16 8.39
C VAL A 78 2.21 1.27 7.67
N ASP A 79 1.65 2.47 7.61
CA ASP A 79 2.28 3.67 7.04
C ASP A 79 3.57 4.10 7.75
N LYS A 80 3.83 3.57 8.96
CA LYS A 80 5.08 3.81 9.71
C LYS A 80 6.25 2.97 9.23
N VAL A 81 6.00 1.89 8.49
CA VAL A 81 7.02 0.93 8.02
C VAL A 81 7.03 0.82 6.50
N ILE A 82 5.87 0.93 5.85
CA ILE A 82 5.73 0.92 4.40
C ILE A 82 5.40 2.34 3.94
N GLN A 83 6.04 2.82 2.87
CA GLN A 83 5.70 4.11 2.29
C GLN A 83 4.32 4.03 1.62
N VAL A 84 3.36 4.78 2.15
CA VAL A 84 1.98 4.87 1.63
C VAL A 84 1.73 6.27 1.06
N VAL A 85 1.30 6.35 -0.18
CA VAL A 85 0.93 7.59 -0.87
C VAL A 85 -0.55 7.58 -1.22
N SER A 86 -1.26 8.68 -0.96
CA SER A 86 -2.64 8.84 -1.40
C SER A 86 -2.69 9.24 -2.87
N SER A 87 -3.54 8.58 -3.64
CA SER A 87 -3.79 8.93 -5.05
C SER A 87 -4.65 10.16 -5.28
N GLN A 88 -5.36 10.62 -4.24
CA GLN A 88 -6.03 11.91 -4.28
C GLN A 88 -5.12 12.98 -3.67
N PRO A 89 -5.07 14.19 -4.24
CA PRO A 89 -4.44 15.30 -3.57
C PRO A 89 -5.09 15.49 -2.20
N GLY A 90 -4.28 15.75 -1.17
CA GLY A 90 -4.79 16.11 0.15
C GLY A 90 -5.76 17.29 0.05
N PRO A 91 -6.66 17.49 1.04
CA PRO A 91 -7.52 18.68 1.03
C PRO A 91 -6.64 19.93 0.83
N PRO A 92 -7.09 20.93 0.03
CA PRO A 92 -6.35 22.17 -0.10
C PRO A 92 -6.12 22.71 1.32
N SER A 93 -4.85 23.02 1.64
CA SER A 93 -4.49 23.60 2.93
C SER A 93 -5.32 24.86 3.13
N GLU A 94 -6.34 24.81 3.98
CA GLU A 94 -7.04 26.01 4.43
C GLU A 94 -5.99 26.86 5.16
N SER A 95 -5.58 27.96 4.53
CA SER A 95 -4.76 28.97 5.19
C SER A 95 -5.57 29.51 6.37
N PRO A 96 -4.96 29.71 7.55
CA PRO A 96 -5.69 30.25 8.69
C PRO A 96 -6.17 31.66 8.32
N SER A 97 -7.48 31.83 8.22
CA SER A 97 -8.11 33.14 8.14
C SER A 97 -7.85 33.84 9.48
N LEU A 98 -6.86 34.72 9.51
CA LEU A 98 -6.62 35.62 10.64
C LEU A 98 -7.81 36.60 10.70
N ALA A 99 -8.68 36.41 11.69
CA ALA A 99 -9.62 37.41 12.16
C ALA A 99 -9.06 38.03 13.44
#